data_AF-A0A4U8SZL0-F1
#
_entry.id   AF-A0A4U8SZL0-F1
#
_cell.length_a   1.000
_cell.length_b   1.000
_cell.length_c   1.000
_cell.angle_alpha   90.00
_cell.angle_beta   90.00
_cell.angle_gamma   90.00
#
_symmetry.space_group_name_H-M   'P 1'
#
loop_
_entity.id
_entity.type
_entity.pdbx_description
1 polymer ?
#
loop_
_entity_poly.entity_id
_entity_poly.type
_entity_poly.pdbx_seq_one_letter_code
_entity_poly.pdbx_strand_id
1 'polypeptide(L)'
;MYAIAFDLKIDDLKKHYGEPYNKAYDEIRQELEALGFEWTQGSLYMSVSEKNTLASVYKAINRLQNIKWFKQSVRDIRAFKVEDWSDFTEIVKG
;
A
#
# COMPACT_ATOMS: atom_id res chain seq x y z
N MET A 1 -9.52 -4.71 -11.53
CA MET A 1 -8.21 -4.45 -10.88
C MET A 1 -8.35 -4.59 -9.36
N TYR A 2 -7.26 -4.55 -8.61
CA TYR A 2 -7.30 -4.50 -7.14
C TYR A 2 -6.52 -3.30 -6.61
N ALA A 3 -6.96 -2.76 -5.49
CA ALA A 3 -6.23 -1.74 -4.76
C ALA A 3 -5.94 -2.22 -3.33
N ILE A 4 -4.82 -1.80 -2.77
CA ILE A 4 -4.46 -1.99 -1.36
C ILE A 4 -4.30 -0.61 -0.73
N ALA A 5 -5.05 -0.36 0.33
CA ALA A 5 -4.88 0.81 1.17
C ALA A 5 -4.46 0.36 2.57
N PHE A 6 -3.54 1.08 3.19
CA PHE A 6 -3.19 0.86 4.59
C PHE A 6 -2.98 2.17 5.32
N ASP A 7 -2.92 2.07 6.64
CA ASP A 7 -2.62 3.20 7.49
C ASP A 7 -1.76 2.73 8.68
N LEU A 8 -0.80 3.57 9.09
CA LEU A 8 0.16 3.28 10.14
C LEU A 8 -0.04 4.23 11.32
N LYS A 9 0.04 3.71 12.54
CA LYS A 9 0.18 4.52 13.75
C LYS A 9 1.62 5.05 13.82
N ILE A 10 1.78 6.37 13.69
CA ILE A 10 3.11 7.00 13.67
C ILE A 10 3.88 6.78 14.97
N ASP A 11 3.20 6.79 16.14
CA ASP A 11 3.86 6.55 17.43
C ASP A 11 4.47 5.15 17.51
N ASP A 12 3.72 4.13 17.05
CA ASP A 12 4.21 2.75 16.97
C ASP A 12 5.30 2.62 15.91
N LEU A 13 5.15 3.29 14.76
CA LEU A 13 6.14 3.27 13.69
C LEU A 13 7.49 3.84 14.15
N LYS A 14 7.49 4.98 14.84
CA LYS A 14 8.71 5.56 15.42
C LYS A 14 9.38 4.61 16.41
N LYS A 15 8.59 3.88 17.20
CA LYS A 15 9.10 2.93 18.18
C LYS A 15 9.66 1.65 17.56
N HIS A 16 9.04 1.14 16.50
CA HIS A 16 9.34 -0.17 15.92
C HIS A 16 10.25 -0.12 14.70
N TYR A 17 10.25 0.99 13.97
CA TYR A 17 11.13 1.23 12.82
C TYR A 17 12.30 2.16 13.17
N GLY A 18 12.03 3.23 13.94
CA GLY A 18 12.99 4.26 14.30
C GLY A 18 12.78 5.59 13.54
N GLU A 19 13.65 6.56 13.79
CA GLU A 19 13.68 7.84 13.07
C GLU A 19 14.94 7.95 12.20
N PRO A 20 14.84 8.40 10.94
CA PRO A 20 13.64 8.97 10.31
C PRO A 20 12.70 7.89 9.73
N TYR A 21 11.42 7.93 10.11
CA TYR A 21 10.45 6.86 9.81
C TYR A 21 9.89 6.89 8.38
N ASN A 22 10.13 7.95 7.61
CA ASN A 22 9.62 8.10 6.25
C ASN A 22 10.13 6.99 5.31
N LYS A 23 11.34 6.46 5.56
CA LYS A 23 11.91 5.34 4.80
C LYS A 23 11.06 4.06 4.87
N ALA A 24 10.25 3.91 5.92
CA ALA A 24 9.30 2.81 6.05
C ALA A 24 8.29 2.79 4.89
N TYR A 25 7.83 3.95 4.44
CA TYR A 25 6.90 4.05 3.32
C TYR A 25 7.57 3.69 1.99
N ASP A 26 8.85 4.05 1.82
CA ASP A 26 9.64 3.66 0.65
C ASP A 26 9.88 2.14 0.61
N GLU A 27 10.15 1.51 1.76
CA GLU A 27 10.27 0.05 1.86
C GLU A 27 8.96 -0.65 1.47
N ILE A 28 7.81 -0.20 2.00
CA ILE A 28 6.51 -0.77 1.63
C ILE A 28 6.25 -0.59 0.13
N ARG A 29 6.58 0.58 -0.41
CA ARG A 29 6.43 0.87 -1.83
C ARG A 29 7.19 -0.13 -2.69
N GLN A 30 8.48 -0.34 -2.41
CA GLN A 30 9.32 -1.28 -3.15
C GLN A 30 8.76 -2.71 -3.08
N GLU A 31 8.29 -3.14 -1.91
CA GLU A 31 7.72 -4.47 -1.71
C GLU A 31 6.42 -4.68 -2.49
N LEU A 32 5.58 -3.64 -2.59
CA LEU A 32 4.33 -3.67 -3.34
C LEU A 32 4.56 -3.57 -4.86
N GLU A 33 5.48 -2.70 -5.29
CA GLU A 33 5.85 -2.54 -6.71
C GLU A 33 6.44 -3.84 -7.27
N ALA A 34 7.29 -4.54 -6.50
CA ALA A 34 7.81 -5.86 -6.87
C ALA A 34 6.73 -6.94 -7.08
N LEU A 35 5.53 -6.73 -6.51
CA LEU A 35 4.37 -7.60 -6.64
C LEU A 35 3.33 -7.09 -7.64
N GLY A 36 3.65 -6.04 -8.40
CA GLY A 36 2.80 -5.46 -9.43
C GLY A 36 1.72 -4.52 -8.91
N PHE A 37 1.96 -3.89 -7.76
CA PHE A 37 1.12 -2.82 -7.21
C PHE A 37 1.88 -1.49 -7.27
N GLU A 38 1.43 -0.57 -8.11
CA GLU A 38 2.02 0.76 -8.24
C GLU A 38 1.43 1.73 -7.22
N TRP A 39 2.27 2.63 -6.74
CA TRP A 39 1.84 3.72 -5.86
C TRP A 39 0.92 4.69 -6.61
N THR A 40 -0.20 5.05 -6.00
CA THR A 40 -1.17 5.99 -6.58
C THR A 40 -1.18 7.31 -5.81
N GLN A 41 -1.47 7.26 -4.51
CA GLN A 41 -1.46 8.43 -3.64
C GLN A 41 -1.37 7.99 -2.18
N GLY A 42 -0.61 8.72 -1.35
CA GLY A 42 -0.47 8.40 0.07
C GLY A 42 -0.12 6.91 0.29
N SER A 43 -0.99 6.20 1.01
CA SER A 43 -0.87 4.76 1.28
C SER A 43 -1.81 3.89 0.43
N LEU A 44 -2.18 4.36 -0.77
CA LEU A 44 -2.98 3.65 -1.76
C LEU A 44 -2.12 3.14 -2.91
N TYR A 45 -2.26 1.85 -3.21
CA TYR A 45 -1.55 1.16 -4.27
C TYR A 45 -2.52 0.41 -5.17
N MET A 46 -2.31 0.48 -6.49
CA MET A 46 -3.18 -0.11 -7.51
C MET A 46 -2.45 -1.18 -8.30
N SER A 47 -3.13 -2.28 -8.56
CA SER A 47 -2.59 -3.36 -9.37
C SER A 47 -2.47 -2.93 -10.84
N VAL A 48 -1.30 -3.07 -11.45
CA VAL A 48 -1.02 -2.55 -12.81
C VAL A 48 -1.63 -3.36 -13.95
N SER A 49 -1.95 -4.63 -13.70
CA SER A 49 -2.47 -5.54 -14.71
C SER A 49 -3.87 -6.00 -14.35
N GLU A 50 -4.76 -6.09 -15.34
CA GLU A 50 -6.04 -6.78 -15.20
C GLU A 50 -5.89 -8.27 -14.89
N LYS A 51 -4.72 -8.86 -15.21
CA LYS A 51 -4.36 -10.23 -14.82
C LYS A 51 -4.00 -10.35 -13.34
N ASN A 52 -3.82 -9.24 -12.63
CA ASN A 52 -3.64 -9.29 -11.18
C ASN A 52 -4.94 -9.76 -10.53
N THR A 53 -4.88 -10.98 -10.03
CA THR A 53 -6.00 -11.64 -9.38
C THR A 53 -5.99 -11.36 -7.88
N LEU A 54 -7.02 -11.82 -7.20
CA LEU A 54 -7.06 -11.89 -5.74
C LEU A 54 -5.81 -12.60 -5.16
N ALA A 55 -5.18 -13.53 -5.92
CA ALA A 55 -3.94 -14.16 -5.49
C ALA A 55 -2.76 -13.18 -5.39
N SER A 56 -2.68 -12.17 -6.26
CA SER A 56 -1.65 -11.11 -6.16
C SER A 56 -1.84 -10.29 -4.88
N VAL A 57 -3.09 -10.01 -4.50
CA VAL A 57 -3.42 -9.36 -3.22
C VAL A 57 -2.94 -10.22 -2.04
N TYR A 58 -3.27 -11.51 -2.04
CA TYR A 58 -2.80 -12.42 -0.98
C TYR A 58 -1.28 -12.50 -0.89
N LYS A 59 -0.56 -12.46 -2.01
CA LYS A 59 0.92 -12.41 -2.01
C LYS A 59 1.43 -11.12 -1.36
N ALA A 60 0.83 -9.97 -1.67
CA ALA A 60 1.17 -8.69 -1.07
C ALA A 60 0.92 -8.68 0.44
N ILE A 61 -0.26 -9.13 0.89
CA ILE A 61 -0.56 -9.24 2.32
C ILE A 61 0.40 -10.21 3.01
N ASN A 62 0.74 -11.33 2.37
CA ASN A 62 1.71 -12.28 2.91
C ASN A 62 3.12 -11.67 3.03
N ARG A 63 3.53 -10.83 2.07
CA ARG A 63 4.82 -10.13 2.15
C ARG A 63 4.83 -9.14 3.32
N LEU A 64 3.80 -8.30 3.42
CA LEU A 64 3.71 -7.26 4.45
C LEU A 64 3.58 -7.83 5.86
N GLN A 65 2.86 -8.94 6.07
CA GLN A 65 2.74 -9.55 7.41
C GLN A 65 4.07 -10.12 7.95
N ASN A 66 5.05 -10.35 7.07
CA ASN A 66 6.38 -10.82 7.46
C ASN A 66 7.32 -9.67 7.85
N ILE A 67 6.93 -8.42 7.61
CA ILE A 67 7.67 -7.23 8.02
C ILE A 67 7.29 -6.90 9.48
N LYS A 68 8.23 -7.11 10.41
CA LYS A 68 7.95 -7.02 11.85
C LYS A 68 7.45 -5.63 12.26
N TRP A 69 8.17 -4.57 11.87
CA TRP A 69 7.79 -3.20 12.23
C TRP A 69 6.45 -2.80 11.61
N PHE A 70 6.13 -3.28 10.40
CA PHE A 70 4.86 -3.02 9.74
C PHE A 70 3.70 -3.61 10.53
N LYS A 71 3.81 -4.89 10.90
CA LYS A 71 2.81 -5.58 11.73
C LYS A 71 2.55 -4.88 13.06
N GLN A 72 3.59 -4.32 13.67
CA GLN A 72 3.48 -3.62 14.95
C GLN A 72 2.92 -2.19 14.81
N SER A 73 2.93 -1.63 13.60
CA SER A 73 2.56 -0.23 13.36
C SER A 73 1.27 -0.08 12.55
N VAL A 74 0.78 -1.14 11.90
CA VAL A 74 -0.43 -1.08 11.07
C VAL A 74 -1.67 -0.82 11.92
N ARG A 75 -2.42 0.23 11.57
CA ARG A 75 -3.72 0.57 12.18
C ARG A 75 -4.86 -0.11 11.43
N ASP A 76 -4.82 -0.05 10.10
CA ASP A 76 -5.83 -0.61 9.19
C ASP A 76 -5.14 -0.99 7.87
N ILE A 77 -5.59 -2.08 7.25
CA ILE A 77 -5.18 -2.47 5.90
C ILE A 77 -6.36 -3.15 5.22
N ARG A 78 -6.67 -2.72 3.98
CA ARG A 78 -7.80 -3.20 3.19
C ARG A 78 -7.40 -3.41 1.75
N ALA A 79 -8.07 -4.36 1.12
CA ALA A 79 -8.02 -4.55 -0.32
C ALA A 79 -9.39 -4.32 -0.93
N PHE A 80 -9.41 -3.76 -2.13
CA PHE A 80 -10.62 -3.43 -2.88
C PHE A 80 -10.55 -4.07 -4.25
N LYS A 81 -11.66 -4.60 -4.73
CA LYS A 81 -11.82 -4.86 -6.17
C LYS A 81 -12.25 -3.55 -6.82
N VAL A 82 -11.45 -3.07 -7.75
CA VAL A 82 -11.69 -1.83 -8.49
C VAL A 82 -12.24 -2.24 -9.86
N GLU A 83 -13.51 -1.91 -10.08
CA GLU A 83 -14.16 -2.08 -11.39
C GLU A 83 -13.78 -0.92 -12.31
N ASP A 84 -13.90 0.32 -11.82
CA ASP A 84 -13.58 1.53 -12.56
C ASP A 84 -12.65 2.46 -11.77
N TRP A 85 -11.78 3.18 -12.48
CA TRP A 85 -10.88 4.17 -11.93
C TRP A 85 -10.91 5.44 -12.81
N SER A 86 -11.13 6.60 -12.19
CA SER A 86 -11.19 7.88 -12.91
C SER A 86 -10.45 8.95 -12.12
N ASP A 87 -9.53 9.64 -12.80
CA ASP A 87 -8.79 10.76 -12.23
C ASP A 87 -9.47 12.09 -12.60
N PHE A 88 -10.01 12.77 -11.58
CA PHE A 88 -10.68 14.06 -11.72
C PHE A 88 -9.78 15.25 -11.38
N THR A 89 -8.48 15.03 -11.16
CA THR A 89 -7.56 16.06 -10.66
C THR A 89 -7.56 17.32 -11.52
N GLU A 90 -7.42 17.17 -12.85
CA GLU A 90 -7.36 18.31 -13.76
C GLU A 90 -8.72 19.01 -13.88
N ILE A 91 -9.82 18.26 -13.85
CA ILE A 91 -11.19 18.83 -13.84
C ILE A 91 -11.41 19.70 -12.60
N VAL A 92 -10.89 19.28 -11.44
CA VAL A 92 -11.00 20.03 -10.18
C VAL A 92 -10.07 21.25 -10.16
N LYS A 93 -8.89 21.17 -10.77
CA LYS A 93 -7.92 22.28 -10.81
C LYS A 93 -8.32 23.39 -11.78
N GLY A 94 -9.05 23.07 -12.86
CA GLY A 94 -9.50 24.03 -13.87
C GLY A 94 -8.52 24.16 -15.03
#